data_AF-I0GXS9-F1
#
_entry.id   AF-I0GXS9-F1
#
_cell.length_a   1.000
_cell.length_b   1.000
_cell.length_c   1.000
_cell.angle_alpha   90.00
_cell.angle_beta   90.00
_cell.angle_gamma   90.00
#
_symmetry.space_group_name_H-M   'P 1'
#
loop_
_entity.id
_entity.type
_entity.pdbx_description
1 polymer ?
#
loop_
_entity_poly.entity_id
_entity_poly.type
_entity_poly.pdbx_seq_one_letter_code
_entity_poly.pdbx_strand_id
1 'polypeptide(L)'
;MFSMAQYEAVISEIEQGTKTFEARLAEVIPAADRVSSQWYVGEVLGDLLQWIARKTVEAGTAILNFILDVLKGATAPIFMFIDAYKWTDFKATANGVSTDLTAQNLVIDNTDWSGKGHDAYLTAASAQATAAGRVGSIAKAASDNLLLCATAGLAFYIVVAGVIAKLIVEVVAATTAISTAVFSAVGAMIFLESGAVNTAAIVTAVGVLAAFLGTQVNALVILHSEAVDPTSFPNSAWPKSNSAQYNDGTVNDGDADWSLKGG
;
A
#
# COMPACT_ATOMS: atom_id res chain seq x y z
N MET A 1 -4.19 -11.19 -6.69
CA MET A 1 -5.29 -10.21 -6.56
C MET A 1 -5.51 -9.97 -5.07
N PHE A 2 -5.65 -8.72 -4.63
CA PHE A 2 -5.90 -8.41 -3.22
C PHE A 2 -7.33 -8.79 -2.83
N SER A 3 -7.50 -9.36 -1.64
CA SER A 3 -8.79 -9.60 -1.00
C SER A 3 -8.68 -9.19 0.45
N MET A 4 -9.64 -8.38 0.92
CA MET A 4 -9.67 -7.90 2.30
C MET A 4 -9.75 -9.08 3.29
N ALA A 5 -10.56 -10.09 2.98
CA ALA A 5 -10.69 -11.29 3.81
C ALA A 5 -9.39 -12.11 3.86
N GLN A 6 -8.68 -12.26 2.74
CA GLN A 6 -7.37 -12.95 2.73
C GLN A 6 -6.34 -12.16 3.52
N TYR A 7 -6.36 -10.84 3.40
CA TYR A 7 -5.47 -9.96 4.13
C TYR A 7 -5.70 -10.02 5.64
N GLU A 8 -6.95 -9.92 6.09
CA GLU A 8 -7.32 -10.04 7.50
C GLU A 8 -6.94 -11.40 8.08
N ALA A 9 -7.10 -12.48 7.31
CA ALA A 9 -6.66 -13.82 7.72
C ALA A 9 -5.15 -13.87 7.94
N VAL A 10 -4.35 -13.30 7.03
CA VAL A 10 -2.88 -13.22 7.18
C VAL A 10 -2.49 -12.40 8.42
N ILE A 11 -3.15 -11.26 8.67
CA ILE A 11 -2.89 -10.47 9.88
C ILE A 11 -3.23 -11.26 11.14
N SER A 12 -4.35 -11.99 11.15
CA SER A 12 -4.73 -12.83 12.28
C SER A 12 -3.73 -13.96 12.54
N GLU A 13 -3.21 -14.60 11.49
CA GLU A 13 -2.14 -15.61 11.60
C GLU A 13 -0.85 -15.01 12.18
N ILE A 14 -0.50 -13.79 11.77
CA ILE A 14 0.65 -13.07 12.33
C ILE A 14 0.43 -12.79 13.82
N GLU A 15 -0.73 -12.28 14.23
CA GLU A 15 -1.04 -11.99 15.63
C GLU A 15 -1.03 -13.26 16.50
N GLN A 16 -1.50 -14.39 15.98
CA GLN A 16 -1.41 -15.67 16.67
C GLN A 16 0.04 -16.16 16.73
N GLY A 17 0.78 -15.99 15.64
CA GLY A 17 2.18 -16.34 15.53
C GLY A 17 3.05 -15.55 16.50
N THR A 18 2.85 -14.24 16.66
CA THR A 18 3.61 -13.41 17.60
C THR A 18 3.39 -13.87 19.04
N LYS A 19 2.15 -14.16 19.45
CA LYS A 19 1.83 -14.72 20.77
C LYS A 19 2.49 -16.09 20.99
N THR A 20 2.47 -16.94 19.96
CA THR A 20 3.10 -18.26 20.02
C THR A 20 4.62 -18.14 20.16
N PHE A 21 5.23 -17.24 19.39
CA PHE A 21 6.66 -16.97 19.44
C PHE A 21 7.08 -16.40 20.80
N GLU A 22 6.34 -15.44 21.34
CA GLU A 22 6.55 -14.89 22.68
C GLU A 22 6.49 -15.98 23.75
N ALA A 23 5.47 -16.84 23.71
CA ALA A 23 5.35 -17.97 24.63
C ALA A 23 6.56 -18.92 24.54
N ARG A 24 7.04 -19.22 23.32
CA ARG A 24 8.22 -20.07 23.11
C ARG A 24 9.52 -19.42 23.57
N LEU A 25 9.67 -18.10 23.38
CA LEU A 25 10.82 -17.36 23.90
C LEU A 25 10.86 -17.40 25.43
N ALA A 26 9.71 -17.29 26.09
CA ALA A 26 9.60 -17.36 27.55
C ALA A 26 10.05 -18.73 28.12
N GLU A 27 10.06 -19.79 27.32
CA GLU A 27 10.53 -21.13 27.73
C GLU A 27 12.06 -21.27 27.71
N VAL A 28 12.78 -20.40 27.02
CA VAL A 28 14.23 -20.54 26.76
C VAL A 28 15.07 -20.43 28.04
N ILE A 29 14.86 -19.38 28.84
CA ILE A 29 15.61 -19.17 30.09
C ILE A 29 15.30 -20.29 31.11
N PRO A 30 14.04 -20.64 31.40
CA PRO A 30 13.73 -21.77 32.29
C PRO A 30 14.32 -23.11 31.83
N ALA A 31 14.45 -23.33 30.51
CA ALA A 31 15.13 -24.52 30.00
C ALA A 31 16.62 -24.52 30.32
N ALA A 32 17.30 -23.38 30.15
CA ALA A 32 18.71 -23.23 30.52
C ALA A 32 18.93 -23.34 32.03
N ASP A 33 18.05 -22.78 32.86
CA ASP A 33 18.14 -22.87 34.33
C ASP A 33 18.03 -24.32 34.82
N ARG A 34 17.10 -25.08 34.22
CA ARG A 34 16.89 -26.50 34.55
C ARG A 34 18.09 -27.39 34.18
N VAL A 35 18.81 -27.07 33.12
CA VAL A 35 20.01 -27.83 32.70
C VAL A 35 21.25 -27.36 33.45
N SER A 36 21.43 -26.05 33.62
CA SER A 36 22.57 -25.50 34.37
C SER A 36 22.57 -25.88 35.85
N SER A 37 21.41 -26.17 36.44
CA SER A 37 21.30 -26.65 37.83
C SER A 37 21.59 -28.15 38.01
N GLN A 38 21.87 -28.89 36.95
CA GLN A 38 22.18 -30.32 37.05
C GLN A 38 23.58 -30.56 37.60
N TRP A 39 23.72 -31.51 38.52
CA TRP A 39 24.99 -31.81 39.20
C TRP A 39 26.14 -32.21 38.26
N TYR A 40 25.82 -32.74 37.08
CA TYR A 40 26.80 -33.16 36.08
C TYR A 40 27.20 -32.05 35.09
N VAL A 41 26.57 -30.87 35.18
CA VAL A 41 26.91 -29.70 34.37
C VAL A 41 27.90 -28.84 35.15
N GLY A 42 29.13 -28.74 34.65
CA GLY A 42 30.14 -27.88 35.26
C GLY A 42 29.79 -26.39 35.16
N GLU A 43 30.27 -25.59 36.10
CA GLU A 43 29.96 -24.14 36.22
C GLU A 43 30.16 -23.38 34.90
N VAL A 44 31.28 -23.60 34.20
CA VAL A 44 31.58 -22.95 32.92
C VAL A 44 30.52 -23.25 31.85
N LEU A 45 30.03 -24.49 31.79
CA LEU A 45 28.99 -24.88 30.84
C LEU A 45 27.63 -24.32 31.25
N GLY A 46 27.33 -24.30 32.56
CA GLY A 46 26.12 -23.67 33.10
C GLY A 46 26.04 -22.18 32.77
N ASP A 47 27.13 -21.43 32.98
CA ASP A 47 27.22 -20.01 32.66
C ASP A 47 27.07 -19.74 31.16
N LEU A 48 27.70 -20.57 30.32
CA LEU A 48 27.58 -20.48 28.87
C LEU A 48 26.14 -20.71 28.40
N LEU A 49 25.46 -21.75 28.92
CA LEU A 49 24.06 -22.04 28.59
C LEU A 49 23.14 -20.87 28.98
N GLN A 50 23.32 -20.30 30.16
CA GLN A 50 22.55 -19.14 30.58
C GLN A 50 22.84 -17.89 29.73
N TRP A 51 24.10 -17.67 29.35
CA TRP A 51 24.47 -16.55 28.49
C TRP A 51 23.81 -16.69 27.11
N ILE A 52 23.86 -17.89 26.51
CA ILE A 52 23.18 -18.21 25.24
C ILE A 52 21.67 -17.95 25.36
N ALA A 53 21.03 -18.48 26.41
CA ALA A 53 19.60 -18.32 26.62
C ALA A 53 19.19 -16.84 26.73
N ARG A 54 19.95 -16.03 27.47
CA ARG A 54 19.71 -14.58 27.56
C ARG A 54 19.84 -13.89 26.21
N LYS A 55 20.85 -14.24 25.41
CA LYS A 55 21.05 -13.68 24.06
C LYS A 55 19.96 -14.08 23.08
N THR A 56 19.49 -15.32 23.14
CA THR A 56 18.34 -15.77 22.34
C THR A 56 17.08 -15.00 22.68
N VAL A 57 16.79 -14.80 23.98
CA VAL A 57 15.64 -14.00 24.43
C VAL A 57 15.78 -12.53 24.02
N GLU A 58 16.95 -11.91 24.24
CA GLU A 58 17.22 -10.52 23.84
C GLU A 58 16.98 -10.30 22.33
N ALA A 59 17.55 -11.15 21.49
CA ALA A 59 17.38 -11.08 20.03
C ALA A 59 15.93 -11.37 19.62
N GLY A 60 15.31 -12.39 20.20
CA GLY A 60 13.92 -12.76 19.93
C GLY A 60 12.95 -11.64 20.30
N THR A 61 13.12 -11.01 21.45
CA THR A 61 12.32 -9.85 21.89
C THR A 61 12.53 -8.65 20.97
N ALA A 62 13.76 -8.37 20.54
CA ALA A 62 14.02 -7.28 19.60
C ALA A 62 13.29 -7.49 18.25
N ILE A 63 13.33 -8.73 17.71
CA ILE A 63 12.64 -9.09 16.48
C ILE A 63 11.12 -9.02 16.66
N LEU A 64 10.59 -9.55 17.77
CA LEU A 64 9.17 -9.47 18.09
C LEU A 64 8.69 -8.02 18.16
N ASN A 65 9.43 -7.15 18.84
CA ASN A 65 9.12 -5.72 18.92
C ASN A 65 9.13 -5.04 17.55
N PHE A 66 10.09 -5.38 16.67
CA PHE A 66 10.11 -4.88 15.30
C PHE A 66 8.87 -5.32 14.51
N ILE A 67 8.47 -6.58 14.62
CA ILE A 67 7.26 -7.11 13.96
C ILE A 67 6.01 -6.40 14.48
N LEU A 68 5.89 -6.23 15.80
CA LEU A 68 4.77 -5.51 16.42
C LEU A 68 4.72 -4.04 15.98
N ASP A 69 5.88 -3.40 15.79
CA ASP A 69 5.95 -2.03 15.28
C ASP A 69 5.42 -1.94 13.84
N VAL A 70 5.82 -2.87 12.97
CA VAL A 70 5.33 -2.90 11.59
C VAL A 70 3.84 -3.28 11.50
N LEU A 71 3.32 -4.07 12.45
CA LEU A 71 1.88 -4.37 12.51
C LEU A 71 1.01 -3.15 12.81
N LYS A 72 1.55 -2.07 13.39
CA LYS A 72 0.80 -0.81 13.56
C LYS A 72 0.32 -0.23 12.23
N GLY A 73 1.04 -0.52 11.13
CA GLY A 73 0.68 -0.13 9.77
C GLY A 73 -0.29 -1.07 9.05
N ALA A 74 -0.75 -2.16 9.69
CA ALA A 74 -1.51 -3.21 9.01
C ALA A 74 -2.88 -2.75 8.49
N THR A 75 -3.41 -1.62 8.94
CA THR A 75 -4.65 -1.07 8.40
C THR A 75 -4.46 -0.35 7.06
N ALA A 76 -3.24 0.08 6.71
CA ALA A 76 -2.99 0.89 5.52
C ALA A 76 -3.37 0.18 4.21
N PRO A 77 -3.01 -1.10 3.96
CA PRO A 77 -3.42 -1.80 2.74
C PRO A 77 -4.94 -1.91 2.56
N ILE A 78 -5.70 -2.02 3.65
CA ILE A 78 -7.17 -2.06 3.63
C ILE A 78 -7.72 -0.71 3.14
N PHE A 79 -7.24 0.40 3.71
CA PHE A 79 -7.66 1.73 3.26
C PHE A 79 -7.25 2.03 1.83
N MET A 80 -6.04 1.64 1.42
CA MET A 80 -5.60 1.76 0.03
C MET A 80 -6.54 0.99 -0.92
N PHE A 81 -6.94 -0.22 -0.57
CA PHE A 81 -7.91 -0.97 -1.36
C PHE A 81 -9.28 -0.28 -1.43
N ILE A 82 -9.83 0.17 -0.31
CA ILE A 82 -11.12 0.89 -0.26
C ILE A 82 -11.07 2.17 -1.10
N ASP A 83 -10.01 2.96 -0.95
CA ASP A 83 -9.86 4.21 -1.67
C ASP A 83 -9.62 3.98 -3.17
N ALA A 84 -9.00 2.86 -3.56
CA ALA A 84 -8.89 2.48 -4.97
C ALA A 84 -10.27 2.31 -5.64
N TYR A 85 -11.26 1.76 -4.93
CA TYR A 85 -12.63 1.67 -5.44
C TYR A 85 -13.29 3.04 -5.57
N LYS A 86 -13.15 3.90 -4.55
CA LYS A 86 -13.69 5.27 -4.62
C LYS A 86 -13.15 6.03 -5.83
N TRP A 87 -11.85 5.93 -6.08
CA TRP A 87 -11.23 6.53 -7.27
C TRP A 87 -11.73 5.94 -8.59
N THR A 88 -12.13 4.66 -8.60
CA THR A 88 -12.79 4.05 -9.77
C THR A 88 -14.17 4.66 -10.02
N ASP A 89 -14.95 4.91 -8.96
CA ASP A 89 -16.27 5.54 -9.08
C ASP A 89 -16.14 7.00 -9.56
N PHE A 90 -15.15 7.73 -9.04
CA PHE A 90 -14.82 9.07 -9.53
C PHE A 90 -14.41 9.07 -11.01
N LYS A 91 -13.59 8.10 -11.43
CA LYS A 91 -13.24 7.90 -12.84
C LYS A 91 -14.50 7.70 -13.69
N ALA A 92 -15.41 6.82 -13.27
CA ALA A 92 -16.64 6.56 -14.00
C ALA A 92 -17.48 7.83 -14.18
N THR A 93 -17.58 8.63 -13.11
CA THR A 93 -18.30 9.93 -13.12
C THR A 93 -17.64 10.92 -14.07
N ALA A 94 -16.32 11.11 -13.98
CA ALA A 94 -15.57 12.04 -14.83
C ALA A 94 -15.62 11.65 -16.32
N ASN A 95 -15.52 10.35 -16.61
CA ASN A 95 -15.65 9.84 -17.97
C ASN A 95 -17.09 9.94 -18.51
N GLY A 96 -18.10 9.85 -17.64
CA GLY A 96 -19.49 10.15 -17.97
C GLY A 96 -19.64 11.58 -18.46
N VAL A 97 -19.17 12.56 -17.67
CA VAL A 97 -19.16 13.98 -18.06
C VAL A 97 -18.40 14.20 -19.38
N SER A 98 -17.22 13.58 -19.53
CA SER A 98 -16.46 13.64 -20.78
C SER A 98 -17.25 13.14 -21.98
N THR A 99 -18.07 12.10 -21.79
CA THR A 99 -18.87 11.48 -22.84
C THR A 99 -20.08 12.34 -23.18
N ASP A 100 -20.77 12.85 -22.17
CA ASP A 100 -21.97 13.68 -22.32
C ASP A 100 -21.68 15.01 -23.05
N LEU A 101 -20.48 15.55 -22.87
CA LEU A 101 -20.03 16.79 -23.52
C LEU A 101 -19.51 16.60 -24.96
N THR A 102 -19.56 15.37 -25.50
CA THR A 102 -19.19 15.14 -26.91
C THR A 102 -20.26 15.68 -27.86
N ALA A 103 -19.86 16.13 -29.05
CA ALA A 103 -20.79 16.64 -30.06
C ALA A 103 -21.91 15.65 -30.42
N GLN A 104 -21.64 14.34 -30.31
CA GLN A 104 -22.61 13.29 -30.55
C GLN A 104 -23.73 13.25 -29.49
N ASN A 105 -23.44 13.61 -28.24
CA ASN A 105 -24.36 13.52 -27.11
C ASN A 105 -25.01 14.84 -26.71
N LEU A 106 -24.48 15.98 -27.18
CA LEU A 106 -25.08 17.30 -26.94
C LEU A 106 -26.41 17.49 -27.68
N VAL A 107 -26.67 16.72 -28.76
CA VAL A 107 -27.90 16.79 -29.57
C VAL A 107 -28.30 18.23 -29.92
N ILE A 108 -27.32 19.08 -30.23
CA ILE A 108 -27.55 20.43 -30.75
C ILE A 108 -27.45 20.32 -32.27
N ASP A 109 -28.59 20.28 -32.95
CA ASP A 109 -28.65 20.39 -34.40
C ASP A 109 -28.55 21.87 -34.81
N ASN A 110 -27.84 22.13 -35.91
CA ASN A 110 -27.79 23.43 -36.60
C ASN A 110 -29.18 23.94 -37.04
N THR A 111 -30.22 23.10 -36.99
CA THR A 111 -31.62 23.53 -37.17
C THR A 111 -32.14 24.37 -36.01
N ASP A 112 -31.73 24.06 -34.77
CA ASP A 112 -32.31 24.65 -33.55
C ASP A 112 -31.45 25.80 -33.03
N TRP A 113 -30.13 25.74 -33.23
CA TRP A 113 -29.19 26.80 -32.85
C TRP A 113 -27.96 26.82 -33.77
N SER A 114 -27.61 27.98 -34.32
CA SER A 114 -26.44 28.15 -35.19
C SER A 114 -25.81 29.54 -35.00
N GLY A 115 -24.62 29.76 -35.57
CA GLY A 115 -23.89 31.03 -35.50
C GLY A 115 -22.66 31.02 -34.57
N LYS A 116 -22.01 32.16 -34.39
CA LYS A 116 -20.72 32.24 -33.67
C LYS A 116 -20.82 31.81 -32.20
N GLY A 117 -21.98 32.02 -31.57
CA GLY A 117 -22.26 31.56 -30.21
C GLY A 117 -22.35 30.04 -30.09
N HIS A 118 -22.97 29.38 -31.08
CA HIS A 118 -23.02 27.92 -31.18
C HIS A 118 -21.61 27.32 -31.31
N ASP A 119 -20.79 27.86 -32.22
CA ASP A 119 -19.43 27.36 -32.46
C ASP A 119 -18.54 27.54 -31.22
N ALA A 120 -18.67 28.66 -30.52
CA ALA A 120 -17.96 28.91 -29.27
C ALA A 120 -18.41 27.97 -28.14
N TYR A 121 -19.71 27.65 -28.06
CA TYR A 121 -20.22 26.66 -27.12
C TYR A 121 -19.65 25.27 -27.40
N LEU A 122 -19.72 24.79 -28.65
CA LEU A 122 -19.18 23.47 -29.02
C LEU A 122 -17.67 23.39 -28.78
N THR A 123 -16.93 24.47 -29.06
CA THR A 123 -15.49 24.55 -28.78
C THR A 123 -15.23 24.44 -27.27
N ALA A 124 -15.97 25.18 -26.44
CA ALA A 124 -15.84 25.12 -24.99
C ALA A 124 -16.24 23.74 -24.43
N ALA A 125 -17.35 23.16 -24.92
CA ALA A 125 -17.82 21.84 -24.51
C ALA A 125 -16.79 20.75 -24.86
N SER A 126 -16.18 20.80 -26.05
CA SER A 126 -15.10 19.88 -26.45
C SER A 126 -13.85 20.01 -25.56
N ALA A 127 -13.45 21.24 -25.21
CA ALA A 127 -12.35 21.46 -24.29
C ALA A 127 -12.66 20.94 -22.87
N GLN A 128 -13.89 21.15 -22.39
CA GLN A 128 -14.36 20.64 -21.10
C GLN A 128 -14.48 19.11 -21.07
N ALA A 129 -14.90 18.49 -22.18
CA ALA A 129 -14.90 17.04 -22.35
C ALA A 129 -13.48 16.48 -22.19
N THR A 130 -12.50 17.09 -22.86
CA THR A 130 -11.08 16.71 -22.78
C THR A 130 -10.54 16.87 -21.34
N ALA A 131 -10.88 17.95 -20.66
CA ALA A 131 -10.51 18.18 -19.26
C ALA A 131 -11.14 17.14 -18.31
N ALA A 132 -12.43 16.82 -18.49
CA ALA A 132 -13.11 15.78 -17.71
C ALA A 132 -12.48 14.39 -17.94
N GLY A 133 -12.13 14.05 -19.18
CA GLY A 133 -11.41 12.81 -19.51
C GLY A 133 -10.03 12.74 -18.86
N ARG A 134 -9.33 13.88 -18.72
CA ARG A 134 -8.07 13.97 -17.98
C ARG A 134 -8.27 13.70 -16.49
N VAL A 135 -9.30 14.26 -15.86
CA VAL A 135 -9.67 13.94 -14.46
C VAL A 135 -9.94 12.44 -14.30
N GLY A 136 -10.66 11.83 -15.26
CA GLY A 136 -10.89 10.39 -15.27
C GLY A 136 -9.60 9.57 -15.38
N SER A 137 -8.62 10.05 -16.16
CA SER A 137 -7.30 9.42 -16.28
C SER A 137 -6.48 9.50 -14.99
N ILE A 138 -6.47 10.66 -14.32
CA ILE A 138 -5.83 10.84 -13.01
C ILE A 138 -6.49 9.95 -11.96
N ALA A 139 -7.83 9.89 -11.95
CA ALA A 139 -8.59 9.03 -11.05
C ALA A 139 -8.29 7.54 -11.29
N LYS A 140 -8.14 7.13 -12.56
CA LYS A 140 -7.65 5.79 -12.90
C LYS A 140 -6.25 5.53 -12.34
N ALA A 141 -5.31 6.46 -12.55
CA ALA A 141 -3.96 6.31 -12.05
C ALA A 141 -3.92 6.19 -10.51
N ALA A 142 -4.73 6.98 -9.80
CA ALA A 142 -4.91 6.88 -8.34
C ALA A 142 -5.41 5.51 -7.92
N SER A 143 -6.47 5.01 -8.57
CA SER A 143 -7.02 3.69 -8.29
C SER A 143 -6.01 2.57 -8.51
N ASP A 144 -5.36 2.54 -9.68
CA ASP A 144 -4.41 1.49 -10.04
C ASP A 144 -3.21 1.45 -9.06
N ASN A 145 -2.66 2.62 -8.71
CA ASN A 145 -1.53 2.72 -7.80
C ASN A 145 -1.89 2.34 -6.36
N LEU A 146 -3.07 2.74 -5.87
CA LEU A 146 -3.54 2.33 -4.55
C LEU A 146 -3.77 0.82 -4.47
N LEU A 147 -4.33 0.21 -5.52
CA LEU A 147 -4.51 -1.24 -5.60
C LEU A 147 -3.16 -1.99 -5.65
N LEU A 148 -2.17 -1.42 -6.36
CA LEU A 148 -0.81 -1.94 -6.39
C LEU A 148 -0.18 -1.91 -4.99
N CYS A 149 -0.28 -0.78 -4.28
CA CYS A 149 0.20 -0.64 -2.90
C CYS A 149 -0.50 -1.60 -1.93
N ALA A 150 -1.82 -1.77 -2.04
CA ALA A 150 -2.56 -2.74 -1.23
C ALA A 150 -2.06 -4.17 -1.48
N THR A 151 -1.85 -4.54 -2.75
CA THR A 151 -1.32 -5.85 -3.13
C THR A 151 0.10 -6.08 -2.62
N ALA A 152 0.97 -5.07 -2.73
CA ALA A 152 2.32 -5.12 -2.19
C ALA A 152 2.31 -5.23 -0.65
N GLY A 153 1.38 -4.57 0.02
CA GLY A 153 1.16 -4.69 1.46
C GLY A 153 0.76 -6.11 1.87
N LEU A 154 -0.17 -6.74 1.14
CA LEU A 154 -0.52 -8.15 1.35
C LEU A 154 0.71 -9.06 1.19
N ALA A 155 1.48 -8.89 0.12
CA ALA A 155 2.70 -9.68 -0.10
C ALA A 155 3.72 -9.48 1.03
N PHE A 156 3.89 -8.24 1.50
CA PHE A 156 4.74 -7.91 2.64
C PHE A 156 4.31 -8.71 3.90
N TYR A 157 3.02 -8.66 4.27
CA TYR A 157 2.55 -9.36 5.47
C TYR A 157 2.59 -10.88 5.33
N ILE A 158 2.39 -11.45 4.15
CA ILE A 158 2.62 -12.88 3.91
C ILE A 158 4.07 -13.28 4.24
N VAL A 159 5.05 -12.45 3.84
CA VAL A 159 6.45 -12.71 4.19
C VAL A 159 6.68 -12.59 5.70
N VAL A 160 6.08 -11.59 6.36
CA VAL A 160 6.16 -11.46 7.82
C VAL A 160 5.60 -12.70 8.52
N ALA A 161 4.47 -13.24 8.07
CA ALA A 161 3.91 -14.49 8.59
C ALA A 161 4.90 -15.67 8.45
N GLY A 162 5.52 -15.80 7.27
CA GLY A 162 6.56 -16.81 7.01
C GLY A 162 7.79 -16.65 7.91
N VAL A 163 8.22 -15.41 8.15
CA VAL A 163 9.34 -15.11 9.08
C VAL A 163 8.98 -15.53 10.51
N ILE A 164 7.78 -15.21 11.00
CA ILE A 164 7.32 -15.62 12.33
C ILE A 164 7.28 -17.14 12.47
N ALA A 165 6.72 -17.84 11.48
CA ALA A 165 6.68 -19.30 11.48
C ALA A 165 8.09 -19.91 11.59
N LYS A 166 9.05 -19.36 10.83
CA LYS A 166 10.46 -19.79 10.90
C LYS A 166 11.08 -19.53 12.27
N LEU A 167 10.85 -18.35 12.85
CA LEU A 167 11.36 -17.98 14.18
C LEU A 167 10.80 -18.88 15.28
N ILE A 168 9.53 -19.28 15.21
CA ILE A 168 8.93 -20.25 16.14
C ILE A 168 9.68 -21.58 16.06
N VAL A 169 9.94 -22.09 14.85
CA VAL A 169 10.68 -23.34 14.65
C VAL A 169 12.10 -23.23 15.21
N GLU A 170 12.79 -22.12 14.96
CA GLU A 170 14.14 -21.87 15.46
C GLU A 170 14.19 -21.84 17.00
N VAL A 171 13.24 -21.17 17.66
CA VAL A 171 13.19 -21.13 19.14
C VAL A 171 12.79 -22.48 19.75
N VAL A 172 11.88 -23.23 19.12
CA VAL A 172 11.56 -24.60 19.58
C VAL A 172 12.77 -25.51 19.46
N ALA A 173 13.52 -25.42 18.36
CA ALA A 173 14.76 -26.16 18.19
C ALA A 173 15.80 -25.74 19.24
N ALA A 174 15.93 -24.44 19.52
CA ALA A 174 16.80 -23.89 20.56
C ALA A 174 16.51 -24.44 21.95
N THR A 175 15.26 -24.32 22.39
CA THR A 175 14.80 -24.78 23.70
C THR A 175 14.98 -26.29 23.84
N THR A 176 14.70 -27.05 22.78
CA THR A 176 14.91 -28.50 22.74
C THR A 176 16.37 -28.85 22.85
N ALA A 177 17.23 -28.19 22.08
CA ALA A 177 18.67 -28.40 22.11
C ALA A 177 19.20 -28.18 23.53
N ILE A 178 18.95 -27.00 24.12
CA ILE A 178 19.35 -26.65 25.49
C ILE A 178 18.89 -27.72 26.49
N SER A 179 17.66 -28.22 26.36
CA SER A 179 17.06 -29.18 27.30
C SER A 179 17.68 -30.59 27.27
N THR A 180 18.42 -30.96 26.22
CA THR A 180 18.82 -32.37 26.01
C THR A 180 20.11 -32.80 26.70
N ALA A 181 20.80 -31.96 27.48
CA ALA A 181 22.01 -32.29 28.25
C ALA A 181 23.22 -32.89 27.47
N VAL A 182 23.04 -33.32 26.22
CA VAL A 182 24.07 -33.71 25.25
C VAL A 182 24.68 -32.45 24.59
N PHE A 183 24.82 -31.38 25.38
CA PHE A 183 25.52 -30.17 24.96
C PHE A 183 26.98 -30.35 25.32
N SER A 184 27.78 -30.87 24.38
CA SER A 184 29.22 -30.64 24.45
C SER A 184 29.48 -29.14 24.29
N ALA A 185 30.59 -28.63 24.82
CA ALA A 185 31.00 -27.24 24.62
C ALA A 185 31.05 -26.87 23.11
N VAL A 186 31.29 -27.85 22.24
CA VAL A 186 31.25 -27.71 20.77
C VAL A 186 29.82 -27.57 20.25
N GLY A 187 28.86 -28.36 20.76
CA GLY A 187 27.44 -28.21 20.43
C GLY A 187 26.87 -26.88 20.90
N ALA A 188 27.32 -26.38 22.05
CA ALA A 188 27.01 -25.03 22.55
C ALA A 188 27.54 -23.93 21.62
N MET A 189 28.75 -24.08 21.08
CA MET A 189 29.34 -23.13 20.13
C MET A 189 28.68 -23.17 18.74
N ILE A 190 28.33 -24.35 18.22
CA ILE A 190 27.57 -24.48 16.96
C ILE A 190 26.17 -23.89 17.12
N PHE A 191 25.57 -24.02 18.31
CA PHE A 191 24.33 -23.35 18.66
C PHE A 191 24.52 -21.84 18.84
N LEU A 192 25.71 -21.34 19.13
CA LEU A 192 26.03 -19.91 19.17
C LEU A 192 26.21 -19.35 17.76
N GLU A 193 26.78 -20.15 16.87
CA GLU A 193 26.96 -19.87 15.44
C GLU A 193 25.62 -19.95 14.68
N SER A 194 24.71 -20.83 15.11
CA SER A 194 23.37 -21.01 14.52
C SER A 194 22.23 -20.32 15.28
N GLY A 195 22.43 -20.00 16.56
CA GLY A 195 21.50 -19.33 17.49
C GLY A 195 21.67 -17.82 17.56
N ALA A 196 22.48 -17.25 16.64
CA ALA A 196 22.13 -16.00 16.03
C ALA A 196 20.73 -16.15 15.42
N VAL A 197 19.70 -15.90 16.22
CA VAL A 197 18.32 -15.74 15.76
C VAL A 197 18.41 -14.77 14.57
N ASN A 198 18.13 -15.36 13.42
CA ASN A 198 18.84 -15.18 12.17
C ASN A 198 19.00 -13.69 11.79
N THR A 199 20.24 -13.19 11.64
CA THR A 199 20.48 -11.91 10.94
C THR A 199 19.78 -11.95 9.58
N ALA A 200 19.66 -13.13 8.97
CA ALA A 200 18.89 -13.34 7.75
C ALA A 200 17.38 -13.06 7.90
N ALA A 201 16.75 -13.33 9.05
CA ALA A 201 15.35 -13.03 9.29
C ALA A 201 15.12 -11.52 9.40
N ILE A 202 16.00 -10.83 10.13
CA ILE A 202 15.99 -9.35 10.21
C ILE A 202 16.28 -8.74 8.83
N VAL A 203 17.31 -9.20 8.12
CA VAL A 203 17.66 -8.72 6.77
C VAL A 203 16.54 -8.98 5.78
N THR A 204 15.88 -10.14 5.86
CA THR A 204 14.70 -10.45 5.04
C THR A 204 13.58 -9.47 5.36
N ALA A 205 13.23 -9.29 6.63
CA ALA A 205 12.15 -8.40 7.03
C ALA A 205 12.42 -6.93 6.64
N VAL A 206 13.64 -6.44 6.84
CA VAL A 206 14.09 -5.11 6.42
C VAL A 206 14.08 -4.98 4.90
N GLY A 207 14.55 -5.99 4.16
CA GLY A 207 14.54 -6.01 2.71
C GLY A 207 13.13 -5.96 2.13
N VAL A 208 12.19 -6.72 2.68
CA VAL A 208 10.80 -6.71 2.23
C VAL A 208 10.11 -5.40 2.62
N LEU A 209 10.39 -4.84 3.80
CA LEU A 209 9.89 -3.52 4.18
C LEU A 209 10.40 -2.43 3.22
N ALA A 210 11.69 -2.44 2.89
CA ALA A 210 12.28 -1.50 1.93
C ALA A 210 11.64 -1.62 0.54
N ALA A 211 11.37 -2.85 0.07
CA ALA A 211 10.67 -3.08 -1.20
C ALA A 211 9.22 -2.55 -1.16
N PHE A 212 8.51 -2.76 -0.04
CA PHE A 212 7.15 -2.25 0.15
C PHE A 212 7.12 -0.71 0.17
N LEU A 213 8.04 -0.07 0.90
CA LEU A 213 8.17 1.39 0.92
C LEU A 213 8.56 1.93 -0.47
N GLY A 214 9.48 1.28 -1.17
CA GLY A 214 9.88 1.66 -2.53
C GLY A 214 8.71 1.62 -3.52
N THR A 215 7.81 0.64 -3.38
CA THR A 215 6.58 0.56 -4.19
C THR A 215 5.66 1.76 -3.92
N GLN A 216 5.48 2.14 -2.65
CA GLN A 216 4.67 3.30 -2.27
C GLN A 216 5.26 4.62 -2.76
N VAL A 217 6.59 4.78 -2.68
CA VAL A 217 7.28 5.97 -3.20
C VAL A 217 7.09 6.09 -4.71
N ASN A 218 7.22 4.99 -5.45
CA ASN A 218 7.00 4.99 -6.90
C ASN A 218 5.56 5.41 -7.24
N ALA A 219 4.57 4.82 -6.54
CA ALA A 219 3.17 5.21 -6.69
C ALA A 219 2.94 6.71 -6.44
N LEU A 220 3.56 7.29 -5.41
CA LEU A 220 3.46 8.72 -5.13
C LEU A 220 4.07 9.59 -6.24
N VAL A 221 5.22 9.18 -6.78
CA VAL A 221 5.88 9.90 -7.89
C VAL A 221 4.99 9.90 -9.14
N ILE A 222 4.41 8.74 -9.49
CA ILE A 222 3.49 8.62 -10.63
C ILE A 222 2.26 9.51 -10.41
N LEU A 223 1.65 9.48 -9.23
CA LEU A 223 0.49 10.32 -8.93
C LEU A 223 0.81 11.80 -8.96
N HIS A 224 1.98 12.19 -8.46
CA HIS A 224 2.43 13.57 -8.54
C HIS A 224 2.62 14.00 -9.99
N SER A 225 3.25 13.18 -10.84
CA SER A 225 3.43 13.50 -12.26
C SER A 225 2.09 13.66 -13.00
N GLU A 226 1.11 12.82 -12.69
CA GLU A 226 -0.22 12.94 -13.28
C GLU A 226 -0.97 14.20 -12.81
N ALA A 227 -0.78 14.59 -11.54
CA ALA A 227 -1.45 15.75 -10.95
C ALA A 227 -0.90 17.11 -11.43
N VAL A 228 0.39 17.18 -11.78
CA VAL A 228 1.03 18.44 -12.22
C VAL A 228 0.96 18.67 -13.73
N ASP A 229 0.46 17.72 -14.51
CA ASP A 229 0.34 17.82 -15.96
C ASP A 229 -0.81 18.78 -16.37
N PRO A 230 -0.50 19.95 -16.98
CA PRO A 230 -1.50 20.95 -17.34
C PRO A 230 -2.09 20.75 -18.73
N THR A 231 -1.74 19.67 -19.46
CA THR A 231 -2.06 19.50 -20.90
C THR A 231 -3.54 19.67 -21.25
N SER A 232 -4.47 19.30 -20.36
CA SER A 232 -5.92 19.45 -20.56
C SER A 232 -6.55 20.63 -19.81
N PHE A 233 -5.74 21.47 -19.15
CA PHE A 233 -6.19 22.62 -18.34
C PHE A 233 -5.53 23.91 -18.84
N PRO A 234 -6.12 24.60 -19.84
CA PRO A 234 -5.56 25.83 -20.37
C PRO A 234 -5.41 26.90 -19.28
N ASN A 235 -4.25 27.55 -19.22
CA ASN A 235 -3.87 28.49 -18.15
C ASN A 235 -3.96 27.90 -16.72
N SER A 236 -3.79 26.58 -16.58
CA SER A 236 -3.96 25.85 -15.31
C SER A 236 -5.35 26.02 -14.69
N ALA A 237 -6.36 26.28 -15.53
CA ALA A 237 -7.73 26.50 -15.13
C ALA A 237 -8.67 25.58 -15.91
N TRP A 238 -9.88 25.41 -15.38
CA TRP A 238 -10.95 24.76 -16.12
C TRP A 238 -11.23 25.51 -17.42
N PRO A 239 -11.39 24.84 -18.58
CA PRO A 239 -11.73 25.50 -19.82
C PRO A 239 -13.06 26.27 -19.71
N LYS A 240 -13.02 27.57 -20.05
CA LYS A 240 -14.18 28.47 -20.05
C LYS A 240 -14.46 28.95 -21.47
N SER A 241 -15.72 29.22 -21.79
CA SER A 241 -16.06 29.92 -23.03
C SER A 241 -15.65 31.40 -22.92
N ASN A 242 -15.29 32.01 -24.05
CA ASN A 242 -14.99 33.44 -24.17
C ASN A 242 -16.27 34.30 -24.24
N SER A 243 -17.35 33.89 -23.54
CA SER A 243 -18.69 34.49 -23.68
C SER A 243 -18.74 35.99 -23.39
N ALA A 244 -17.76 36.53 -22.66
CA ALA A 244 -17.60 37.96 -22.39
C ALA A 244 -17.32 38.83 -23.64
N GLN A 245 -17.06 38.23 -24.81
CA GLN A 245 -16.87 38.95 -26.07
C GLN A 245 -18.16 39.17 -26.88
N TYR A 246 -19.27 38.54 -26.49
CA TYR A 246 -20.57 38.73 -27.12
C TYR A 246 -21.35 39.78 -26.31
N ASN A 247 -21.30 41.05 -26.75
CA ASN A 247 -21.93 42.20 -26.05
C ASN A 247 -23.31 42.57 -26.61
N ASP A 248 -23.93 41.69 -27.37
CA ASP A 248 -25.21 42.00 -28.00
C ASP A 248 -26.25 40.93 -27.70
N GLY A 249 -27.30 41.34 -27.00
CA GLY A 249 -28.37 40.50 -26.43
C GLY A 249 -29.71 40.65 -27.16
N THR A 250 -29.76 41.41 -28.24
CA THR A 250 -30.99 41.66 -29.00
C THR A 250 -31.22 40.54 -30.02
N VAL A 251 -32.44 40.00 -30.01
CA VAL A 251 -32.86 38.83 -30.80
C VAL A 251 -33.56 39.26 -32.10
N ASN A 252 -33.84 40.56 -32.29
CA ASN A 252 -34.84 41.06 -33.25
C ASN A 252 -34.37 42.15 -34.22
N ASP A 253 -33.11 42.56 -34.20
CA ASP A 253 -32.52 43.62 -35.04
C ASP A 253 -31.73 43.10 -36.25
N GLY A 254 -31.40 41.80 -36.28
CA GLY A 254 -30.81 41.15 -37.44
C GLY A 254 -29.32 41.45 -37.67
N ASP A 255 -28.66 42.07 -36.71
CA ASP A 255 -27.21 42.33 -36.64
C ASP A 255 -26.49 41.45 -35.60
N ALA A 256 -27.22 40.73 -34.76
CA ALA A 256 -26.66 39.78 -33.81
C ALA A 256 -26.02 38.56 -34.50
N ASP A 257 -24.71 38.40 -34.32
CA ASP A 257 -23.84 37.30 -34.79
C ASP A 257 -24.24 35.87 -34.32
N TRP A 258 -25.34 35.74 -33.57
CA TRP A 258 -25.86 34.51 -32.97
C TRP A 258 -27.39 34.35 -33.15
N SER A 259 -28.00 34.98 -34.17
CA SER A 259 -29.44 34.89 -34.39
C SER A 259 -29.93 33.45 -34.66
N LEU A 260 -31.07 33.08 -34.06
CA LEU A 260 -31.84 31.88 -34.42
C LEU A 260 -32.23 31.94 -35.91
N LYS A 261 -32.15 30.82 -36.62
CA LYS A 261 -32.65 30.74 -37.99
C LYS A 261 -34.16 30.95 -37.95
N GLY A 262 -34.63 32.08 -38.49
CA GLY A 262 -36.05 32.37 -38.62
C GLY A 262 -36.76 31.27 -39.42
N GLY A 263 -37.96 30.91 -38.95
CA GLY A 263 -38.88 29.98 -39.64
C GLY A 263 -39.48 30.53 -40.91
#